data_AF-A0A7V3K1M6-F1
#
_entry.id   AF-A0A7V3K1M6-F1
#
_cell.length_a   1.000
_cell.length_b   1.000
_cell.length_c   1.000
_cell.angle_alpha   90.00
_cell.angle_beta   90.00
_cell.angle_gamma   90.00
#
_symmetry.space_group_name_H-M   'P 1'
#
loop_
_entity.id
_entity.type
_entity.pdbx_description
1 polymer ?
#
loop_
_entity_poly.entity_id
_entity_poly.type
_entity_poly.pdbx_seq_one_letter_code
_entity_poly.pdbx_strand_id
1 'polypeptide(L)' 'MSAEELSLEEAWKLAIEREKEAYEFYMRVYRTTTDPAVKALFRHLAQQEVTHRELLETEFDRMFRPDM' A
#
# COMPACT_ATOMS: atom_id res chain seq x y z
N MET A 1 -15.51 -22.61 -4.23
CA MET A 1 -15.60 -21.17 -4.55
C MET A 1 -14.64 -20.95 -5.71
N SER A 2 -15.14 -20.77 -6.93
CA SER A 2 -14.25 -20.34 -8.03
C SER A 2 -13.78 -18.93 -7.69
N ALA A 3 -12.49 -18.65 -7.81
CA ALA A 3 -12.02 -17.28 -7.75
C ALA A 3 -12.76 -16.52 -8.87
N GLU A 4 -13.69 -15.64 -8.50
CA GLU A 4 -14.22 -14.65 -9.44
C GLU A 4 -13.03 -13.82 -9.91
N GLU A 5 -12.84 -13.74 -11.23
CA GLU A 5 -11.83 -12.88 -11.81
C GLU A 5 -12.17 -11.44 -11.44
N LEU A 6 -11.32 -10.81 -10.63
CA LEU A 6 -11.45 -9.39 -10.30
C LEU A 6 -11.43 -8.58 -11.60
N SER A 7 -12.31 -7.59 -11.71
CA SER A 7 -12.14 -6.58 -12.75
C SER A 7 -10.81 -5.85 -12.54
N LEU A 8 -10.28 -5.27 -13.62
CA LEU A 8 -9.03 -4.50 -13.52
C LEU A 8 -9.17 -3.37 -12.48
N GLU A 9 -10.30 -2.68 -12.45
CA GLU A 9 -10.57 -1.60 -11.49
C GLU A 9 -10.55 -2.12 -10.04
N GLU A 10 -11.15 -3.29 -9.77
CA GLU A 10 -11.14 -3.92 -8.46
C GLU A 10 -9.73 -4.39 -8.06
N ALA A 11 -8.96 -4.95 -8.99
CA ALA A 11 -7.57 -5.34 -8.74
C ALA A 11 -6.69 -4.14 -8.35
N TRP A 12 -6.89 -2.99 -8.99
CA TRP A 12 -6.20 -1.75 -8.62
C TRP A 12 -6.61 -1.23 -7.23
N LYS A 13 -7.91 -1.19 -6.93
CA LYS A 13 -8.39 -0.82 -5.59
C LYS A 13 -7.85 -1.76 -4.52
N LEU A 14 -7.78 -3.05 -4.82
CA LEU A 14 -7.20 -4.06 -3.95
C LEU A 14 -5.71 -3.78 -3.71
N ALA A 15 -4.93 -3.46 -4.75
CA ALA A 15 -3.52 -3.12 -4.62
C ALA A 15 -3.30 -1.88 -3.73
N ILE A 16 -4.04 -0.79 -3.98
CA ILE A 16 -4.00 0.42 -3.14
C ILE A 16 -4.28 0.10 -1.66
N GLU A 17 -5.26 -0.75 -1.41
CA GLU A 17 -5.59 -1.17 -0.04
C GLU A 17 -4.48 -2.04 0.59
N ARG A 18 -3.82 -2.89 -0.19
CA ARG A 18 -2.66 -3.66 0.32
C ARG A 18 -1.52 -2.75 0.74
N GLU A 19 -1.24 -1.66 0.01
CA GLU A 19 -0.19 -0.72 0.43
C GLU A 19 -0.54 0.00 1.74
N LYS A 20 -1.83 0.32 1.96
CA LYS A 20 -2.29 0.89 3.24
C LYS A 20 -2.11 -0.10 4.39
N GLU A 21 -2.51 -1.36 4.20
CA GLU A 21 -2.33 -2.41 5.21
C GLU A 21 -0.86 -2.70 5.52
N ALA A 22 -0.01 -2.75 4.48
CA ALA A 22 1.43 -2.94 4.62
C ALA A 22 2.06 -1.78 5.41
N TYR A 23 1.72 -0.54 5.09
CA TYR A 23 2.13 0.64 5.84
C TYR A 23 1.76 0.52 7.33
N GLU A 24 0.49 0.21 7.64
CA GLU A 24 0.03 0.07 9.01
C GLU A 24 0.74 -1.05 9.76
N PHE A 25 0.96 -2.18 9.09
CA PHE A 25 1.72 -3.29 9.64
C PHE A 25 3.16 -2.87 9.98
N TYR A 26 3.86 -2.21 9.05
CA TYR A 26 5.22 -1.78 9.29
C TYR A 26 5.33 -0.71 10.36
N MET A 27 4.40 0.24 10.39
CA MET A 27 4.34 1.25 11.44
C MET A 27 4.04 0.65 12.81
N ARG A 28 3.26 -0.44 12.88
CA ARG A 28 3.02 -1.17 14.14
C ARG A 28 4.31 -1.78 14.66
N VAL A 29 5.09 -2.46 13.81
CA VAL A 29 6.39 -3.04 14.19
C VAL A 29 7.38 -1.94 14.60
N TYR A 30 7.47 -0.85 13.83
CA TYR A 30 8.30 0.32 14.16
C TYR A 30 8.01 0.89 15.55
N ARG A 31 6.72 0.92 15.95
CA ARG A 31 6.28 1.46 17.25
C ARG A 31 6.54 0.50 18.41
N THR A 32 6.51 -0.81 18.19
CA THR A 32 6.62 -1.82 19.25
C THR A 32 8.03 -2.37 19.44
N THR A 33 8.88 -2.33 18.42
CA THR A 33 10.25 -2.82 18.50
C THR A 33 11.17 -1.88 19.29
N THR A 34 12.11 -2.48 20.05
CA THR A 34 13.17 -1.77 20.78
C THR A 34 14.52 -1.86 20.08
N ASP A 35 14.68 -2.77 19.11
CA ASP A 35 15.92 -2.92 18.34
C ASP A 35 16.07 -1.74 17.34
N PRO A 36 17.17 -0.95 17.41
CA PRO A 36 17.34 0.21 16.55
C PRO A 36 17.43 -0.13 15.05
N ALA A 37 18.02 -1.27 14.68
CA ALA A 37 18.15 -1.69 13.29
C ALA A 37 16.80 -2.12 12.72
N VAL A 38 16.02 -2.88 13.49
CA VAL A 38 14.64 -3.24 13.12
C VAL A 38 13.78 -1.98 13.00
N LYS A 39 13.93 -1.03 13.93
CA LYS A 39 13.21 0.25 13.90
C LYS A 39 13.53 1.06 12.64
N ALA A 40 14.80 1.16 12.26
CA ALA A 40 15.19 1.85 11.04
C ALA A 40 14.63 1.18 9.78
N LEU A 41 14.71 -0.15 9.71
CA LEU A 41 14.21 -0.94 8.58
C LEU A 41 12.70 -0.76 8.39
N PHE A 42 11.91 -0.96 9.44
CA PHE A 42 10.44 -0.89 9.32
C PHE A 42 9.93 0.53 9.10
N ARG A 43 10.66 1.57 9.55
CA ARG A 43 10.37 2.95 9.15
C ARG A 43 10.60 3.16 7.66
N HIS A 44 11.70 2.63 7.12
CA HIS A 44 12.01 2.75 5.70
C HIS A 44 10.97 2.04 4.84
N LEU A 45 10.60 0.79 5.17
CA LEU A 45 9.57 0.04 4.47
C LEU A 45 8.22 0.77 4.48
N ALA A 46 7.78 1.27 5.65
CA ALA A 46 6.56 2.07 5.73
C ALA A 46 6.61 3.29 4.79
N GLN A 47 7.75 3.98 4.70
CA GLN A 47 7.88 5.14 3.79
C GLN A 47 7.82 4.74 2.31
N GLN A 48 8.30 3.55 1.94
CA GLN A 48 8.16 3.05 0.57
C GLN A 48 6.69 2.82 0.21
N GLU A 49 5.89 2.25 1.11
CA GLU A 49 4.47 1.99 0.82
C GLU A 49 3.64 3.26 0.63
N VAL A 50 4.04 4.39 1.24
CA VAL A 50 3.43 5.69 0.93
C VAL A 50 3.68 6.06 -0.53
N THR A 51 4.91 5.89 -1.01
CA THR A 51 5.29 6.20 -2.40
C THR A 51 4.60 5.27 -3.39
N HIS A 52 4.54 3.97 -3.08
CA HIS A 52 3.83 2.99 -3.91
C HIS A 52 2.33 3.30 -3.98
N ARG A 53 1.70 3.61 -2.84
CA ARG A 53 0.29 3.99 -2.80
C ARG A 53 0.02 5.26 -3.62
N GLU A 54 0.82 6.30 -3.47
CA GLU A 54 0.66 7.55 -4.23
C GLU A 54 0.77 7.32 -5.74
N LEU A 55 1.72 6.48 -6.16
CA LEU A 55 1.84 6.07 -7.57
C LEU A 55 0.60 5.31 -8.03
N LEU A 56 0.12 4.36 -7.22
CA LEU A 56 -1.06 3.58 -7.57
C LEU A 56 -2.34 4.44 -7.65
N GLU A 57 -2.54 5.35 -6.69
CA GLU A 57 -3.68 6.27 -6.65
C GLU A 57 -3.65 7.22 -7.87
N THR A 58 -2.47 7.75 -8.21
CA THR A 58 -2.29 8.63 -9.38
C THR A 58 -2.62 7.92 -10.69
N GLU A 59 -2.10 6.72 -10.89
CA GLU A 59 -2.34 5.96 -12.12
C GLU A 59 -3.78 5.44 -12.19
N PHE A 60 -4.38 5.10 -11.05
CA PHE A 60 -5.80 4.75 -10.96
C PHE A 60 -6.69 5.91 -11.41
N ASP A 61 -6.47 7.11 -10.88
CA ASP A 61 -7.26 8.29 -11.25
C ASP A 61 -7.09 8.61 -12.75
N ARG A 62 -5.87 8.50 -13.30
CA ARG A 62 -5.63 8.68 -14.75
C ARG A 62 -6.45 7.70 -15.61
N MET A 63 -6.63 6.46 -15.18
CA MET A 63 -7.29 5.42 -15.99
C MET A 63 -8.81 5.35 -15.77
N PHE A 64 -9.28 5.58 -14.55
CA PHE A 64 -10.66 5.33 -14.15
C PHE A 64 -11.42 6.58 -13.72
N ARG A 65 -10.72 7.71 -13.54
CA ARG A 65 -11.30 9.01 -13.16
C ARG A 65 -10.64 10.18 -13.91
N PRO A 66 -10.65 10.18 -15.26
CA PRO A 66 -9.89 11.14 -16.06
C PRO A 66 -10.36 12.60 -15.93
N ASP A 67 -11.57 12.84 -15.40
CA ASP A 67 -12.17 14.16 -15.23
C ASP A 67 -11.94 14.78 -13.84
N MET A 68 -11.16 14.12 -12.96
CA MET A 68 -10.80 14.63 -11.64
C MET A 68 -9.56 15.53 -11.68
#